data_AF-A0A7J6VTT8-F1
#
_entry.id   AF-A0A7J6VTT8-F1
#
_cell.length_a   1.000
_cell.length_b   1.000
_cell.length_c   1.000
_cell.angle_alpha   90.00
_cell.angle_beta   90.00
_cell.angle_gamma   90.00
#
_symmetry.space_group_name_H-M   'P 1'
#
loop_
_entity.id
_entity.type
_entity.pdbx_description
1 polymer ?
#
loop_
_entity_poly.entity_id
_entity_poly.type
_entity_poly.pdbx_seq_one_letter_code
_entity_poly.pdbx_strand_id
1 'polypeptide(L)'
;MNGSFLDSQRERSHLPPQAADIMLKDDWILRIESKPMWHSCIIKWYQVQKRLIELFMSCPYKASVEGFCDGPGTIELTPHNALHTWVGNTQNPEYEKLGEFYLAAKDPVFYAHHSNIDRHWDDVWAMAGAQRKQRHQ
;
A
#
# COMPACT_ATOMS: atom_id res chain seq x y z
N MET A 1 9.37 23.97 12.33
CA MET A 1 10.31 22.91 11.92
C MET A 1 10.67 23.18 10.46
N ASN A 2 11.96 23.20 10.10
CA ASN A 2 12.40 23.42 8.73
C ASN A 2 13.35 22.27 8.37
N GLY A 3 13.08 21.55 7.28
CA GLY A 3 13.84 20.35 6.90
C GLY A 3 13.42 19.85 5.54
N SER A 4 14.35 19.26 4.80
CA SER A 4 14.16 18.80 3.41
C SER A 4 13.12 17.68 3.25
N PHE A 5 12.71 17.03 4.34
CA PHE A 5 11.72 15.96 4.36
C PHE A 5 10.32 16.41 4.79
N LEU A 6 10.13 17.70 5.07
CA LEU A 6 8.84 18.25 5.45
C LEU A 6 8.03 18.61 4.21
N ASP A 7 6.78 18.18 4.18
CA ASP A 7 5.79 18.66 3.22
C ASP A 7 4.61 19.24 4.00
N SER A 8 4.23 20.48 3.68
CA SER A 8 3.10 21.17 4.32
C SER A 8 1.74 20.74 3.77
N GLN A 9 1.73 19.95 2.69
CA GLN A 9 0.54 19.41 2.02
C GLN A 9 0.22 17.99 2.49
N ARG A 10 0.54 17.65 3.74
CA ARG A 10 0.12 16.42 4.41
C ARG A 10 -1.10 16.67 5.29
N GLU A 11 -1.90 15.63 5.51
CA GLU A 11 -3.03 15.69 6.43
C GLU A 11 -2.58 16.07 7.85
N ARG A 12 -3.06 17.21 8.34
CA ARG A 12 -2.61 17.77 9.62
C ARG A 12 -3.05 16.92 10.81
N SER A 13 -4.25 16.33 10.72
CA SER A 13 -4.78 15.49 11.79
C SER A 13 -3.99 14.20 11.97
N HIS A 14 -3.31 13.73 10.91
CA HIS A 14 -2.54 12.49 10.85
C HIS A 14 -1.06 12.64 11.20
N LEU A 15 -0.60 13.85 11.52
CA LEU A 15 0.78 14.06 11.97
C LEU A 15 1.03 13.38 13.34
N PRO A 16 2.32 13.15 13.72
CA PRO A 16 2.64 12.60 15.02
C PRO A 16 1.90 13.30 16.17
N PRO A 17 1.38 12.55 17.16
CA PRO A 17 1.73 11.16 17.50
C PRO A 17 0.83 10.07 16.90
N GLN A 18 0.03 10.37 15.86
CA GLN A 18 -0.93 9.38 15.34
C GLN A 18 -0.23 8.24 14.58
N ALA A 19 -0.69 7.01 14.82
CA ALA A 19 -0.27 5.83 14.05
C ALA A 19 -1.03 5.78 12.72
N ALA A 20 -0.31 5.44 11.64
CA ALA A 20 -0.88 5.33 10.30
C ALA A 20 -1.99 4.28 10.23
N ASP A 21 -3.10 4.62 9.58
CA ASP A 21 -4.20 3.69 9.33
C ASP A 21 -3.98 2.98 7.99
N ILE A 22 -3.45 1.76 8.06
CA ILE A 22 -3.11 0.94 6.90
C ILE A 22 -4.34 0.32 6.21
N MET A 23 -5.54 0.51 6.76
CA MET A 23 -6.81 0.03 6.21
C MET A 23 -7.75 1.20 5.89
N LEU A 24 -7.22 2.43 5.80
CA LEU A 24 -8.00 3.59 5.39
C LEU A 24 -8.62 3.29 4.03
N LYS A 25 -9.95 3.15 4.00
CA LYS A 25 -10.70 2.96 2.76
C LYS A 25 -11.21 4.32 2.30
N ASP A 26 -11.09 4.58 1.00
CA ASP A 26 -11.67 5.73 0.29
C ASP A 26 -13.22 5.70 0.24
N ASP A 27 -13.85 4.78 0.95
CA ASP A 27 -15.29 4.53 0.91
C ASP A 27 -15.89 4.44 2.33
N TRP A 28 -16.96 5.20 2.54
CA TRP A 28 -17.66 5.57 3.79
C TRP A 28 -18.33 4.41 4.55
N ILE A 29 -18.03 3.14 4.24
CA ILE A 29 -18.83 2.00 4.73
C ILE A 29 -18.27 1.28 5.96
N LEU A 30 -17.02 1.44 6.40
CA LEU A 30 -16.57 0.74 7.62
C LEU A 30 -15.59 1.55 8.47
N ARG A 31 -16.09 2.61 9.12
CA ARG A 31 -15.56 3.01 10.44
C ARG A 31 -16.08 2.03 11.48
N ILE A 32 -15.36 0.93 11.73
CA ILE A 32 -15.63 0.09 12.89
C ILE A 32 -14.40 0.07 13.78
N GLU A 33 -14.53 0.78 14.90
CA GLU A 33 -13.68 0.68 16.07
C GLU A 33 -13.49 -0.81 16.46
N SER A 34 -12.28 -1.34 16.31
CA SER A 34 -11.74 -2.45 17.14
C SER A 34 -10.31 -2.82 16.70
N LYS A 35 -9.34 -1.93 16.96
CA LYS A 35 -7.94 -2.13 16.55
C LYS A 35 -7.31 -3.51 16.89
N PRO A 36 -7.58 -4.26 17.97
CA PRO A 36 -6.81 -5.47 18.28
C PRO A 36 -7.11 -6.70 17.41
N MET A 37 -8.38 -6.94 17.06
CA MET A 37 -8.80 -8.19 16.38
C MET A 37 -8.35 -8.22 14.91
N TRP A 38 -8.20 -7.06 14.28
CA TRP A 38 -7.77 -6.96 12.88
C TRP A 38 -6.28 -7.23 12.69
N HIS A 39 -5.42 -6.95 13.66
CA HIS A 39 -3.96 -7.14 13.50
C HIS A 39 -3.60 -8.58 13.18
N SER A 40 -4.18 -9.55 13.90
CA SER A 40 -3.91 -10.98 13.67
C SER A 40 -4.45 -11.45 12.30
N CYS A 41 -5.63 -10.96 11.90
CA CYS A 41 -6.23 -11.25 10.61
C CYS A 41 -5.45 -10.62 9.43
N ILE A 42 -5.01 -9.37 9.57
CA ILE A 42 -4.18 -8.67 8.57
C ILE A 42 -2.83 -9.35 8.43
N ILE A 43 -2.17 -9.69 9.54
CA ILE A 43 -0.90 -10.41 9.50
C ILE A 43 -1.10 -11.76 8.78
N LYS A 44 -2.14 -12.52 9.13
CA LYS A 44 -2.41 -13.81 8.49
C LYS A 44 -2.72 -13.66 6.99
N TRP A 45 -3.55 -12.69 6.62
CA TRP A 45 -3.85 -12.36 5.23
C TRP A 45 -2.58 -11.99 4.46
N TYR A 46 -1.77 -11.10 5.02
CA TYR A 46 -0.51 -10.64 4.46
C TYR A 46 0.51 -11.78 4.28
N GLN A 47 0.56 -12.76 5.20
CA GLN A 47 1.38 -13.97 5.05
C GLN A 47 0.91 -14.90 3.92
N VAL A 48 -0.39 -14.89 3.59
CA VAL A 48 -0.91 -15.63 2.42
C VAL A 48 -0.50 -14.92 1.13
N GLN A 49 -0.58 -13.58 1.09
CA GLN A 49 -0.18 -12.79 -0.09
C GLN A 49 1.27 -13.06 -0.51
N LYS A 50 2.19 -13.13 0.45
CA LYS A 50 3.61 -13.42 0.20
C LYS A 50 3.87 -14.76 -0.50
N ARG A 51 2.94 -15.70 -0.41
CA ARG A 51 3.12 -17.06 -0.91
C ARG A 51 2.66 -17.23 -2.36
N LEU A 52 1.91 -16.28 -2.90
CA LEU A 52 1.36 -16.38 -4.25
C LEU A 52 1.62 -15.10 -5.03
N ILE A 53 2.55 -15.17 -5.99
CA ILE A 53 2.94 -14.05 -6.85
C ILE A 53 1.71 -13.41 -7.51
N GLU A 54 0.73 -14.20 -7.93
CA GLU A 54 -0.50 -13.70 -8.56
C GLU A 54 -1.34 -12.83 -7.63
N LEU A 55 -1.33 -13.08 -6.31
CA LEU A 55 -2.03 -12.20 -5.39
C LEU A 55 -1.22 -10.94 -5.05
N PHE A 56 0.11 -11.01 -5.13
CA PHE A 56 0.96 -9.85 -4.91
C PHE A 56 0.97 -8.92 -6.13
N MET A 57 1.20 -9.46 -7.33
CA MET A 57 1.33 -8.74 -8.60
C MET A 57 0.02 -8.51 -9.32
N SER A 58 -1.02 -9.23 -8.92
CA SER A 58 -2.28 -9.33 -9.67
C SER A 58 -2.14 -10.01 -11.04
N CYS A 59 -3.16 -9.81 -11.84
CA CYS A 59 -3.30 -10.27 -13.21
C CYS A 59 -2.31 -9.55 -14.16
N PRO A 60 -1.88 -10.23 -15.24
CA PRO A 60 -1.02 -9.61 -16.24
C PRO A 60 -1.74 -8.51 -17.02
N TYR A 61 -1.11 -7.36 -17.14
CA TYR A 61 -1.51 -6.31 -18.07
C TYR A 61 -0.81 -6.52 -19.43
N LYS A 62 -1.57 -6.66 -20.52
CA LYS A 62 -1.05 -6.99 -21.86
C LYS A 62 -1.51 -6.00 -22.92
N ALA A 63 -0.71 -5.88 -23.97
CA ALA A 63 -1.06 -5.06 -25.14
C ALA A 63 -2.15 -5.73 -25.98
N SER A 64 -3.42 -5.45 -25.68
CA SER A 64 -4.61 -5.68 -26.52
C SER A 64 -5.86 -5.16 -25.81
N VAL A 65 -6.99 -5.03 -26.52
CA VAL A 65 -8.29 -4.69 -25.91
C VAL A 65 -8.73 -5.74 -24.89
N GLU A 66 -8.36 -7.00 -25.10
CA GLU A 66 -8.63 -8.13 -24.21
C GLU A 66 -7.54 -8.32 -23.12
N GLY A 67 -6.44 -7.57 -23.21
CA GLY A 67 -5.30 -7.63 -22.31
C GLY A 67 -5.38 -6.66 -21.14
N PHE A 68 -6.45 -5.87 -21.08
CA PHE A 68 -6.74 -4.98 -19.97
C PHE A 68 -7.16 -5.82 -18.75
N CYS A 69 -6.46 -5.62 -17.64
CA CYS A 69 -6.86 -6.15 -16.36
C CYS A 69 -6.80 -5.06 -15.29
N ASP A 70 -7.93 -4.84 -14.63
CA ASP A 70 -8.14 -3.82 -13.59
C ASP A 70 -8.12 -4.43 -12.17
N GLY A 71 -7.37 -5.52 -12.00
CA GLY A 71 -7.12 -6.06 -10.68
C GLY A 71 -5.82 -5.44 -10.16
N PRO A 72 -5.82 -4.58 -9.13
CA PRO A 72 -4.59 -4.23 -8.44
C PRO A 72 -4.10 -5.41 -7.59
N GLY A 73 -2.80 -5.43 -7.35
CA GLY A 73 -2.21 -6.38 -6.40
C GLY A 73 -2.79 -6.18 -5.01
N THR A 74 -2.76 -7.21 -4.16
CA THR A 74 -3.30 -7.06 -2.80
C THR A 74 -2.57 -6.01 -1.98
N ILE A 75 -1.25 -5.90 -2.13
CA ILE A 75 -0.43 -4.89 -1.45
C ILE A 75 -0.63 -3.49 -2.04
N GLU A 76 -0.83 -3.41 -3.36
CA GLU A 76 -1.20 -2.17 -4.06
C GLU A 76 -2.55 -1.63 -3.55
N LEU A 77 -3.55 -2.51 -3.44
CA LEU A 77 -4.85 -2.14 -2.88
C LEU A 77 -4.75 -1.77 -1.40
N THR A 78 -4.03 -2.55 -0.60
CA THR A 78 -3.91 -2.36 0.84
C THR A 78 -2.60 -3.01 1.35
N PRO A 79 -1.65 -2.25 1.91
CA PRO A 79 -1.83 -0.93 2.50
C PRO A 79 -1.38 0.25 1.61
N HIS A 80 -0.94 0.02 0.37
CA HIS A 80 -0.36 1.08 -0.47
C HIS A 80 -1.36 2.24 -0.70
N ASN A 81 -2.52 1.99 -1.31
CA ASN A 81 -3.51 3.04 -1.55
C ASN A 81 -3.99 3.71 -0.25
N ALA A 82 -4.24 2.90 0.78
CA ALA A 82 -4.66 3.41 2.10
C ALA A 82 -3.66 4.42 2.68
N LEU A 83 -2.36 4.18 2.55
CA LEU A 83 -1.32 5.08 3.05
C LEU A 83 -1.12 6.32 2.18
N HIS A 84 -1.32 6.20 0.86
CA HIS A 84 -1.37 7.35 -0.03
C HIS A 84 -2.48 8.31 0.40
N THR A 85 -3.71 7.82 0.58
CA THR A 85 -4.84 8.62 1.08
C THR A 85 -4.60 9.12 2.50
N TRP A 86 -4.05 8.29 3.39
CA TRP A 86 -3.84 8.67 4.79
C TRP A 86 -2.87 9.84 4.94
N VAL A 87 -1.83 9.94 4.11
CA VAL A 87 -0.92 11.09 4.19
C VAL A 87 -1.42 12.29 3.40
N GLY A 88 -2.16 12.08 2.31
CA GLY A 88 -2.72 13.13 1.46
C GLY A 88 -3.57 14.14 2.22
N ASN A 89 -3.45 15.43 1.90
CA ASN A 89 -4.16 16.47 2.63
C ASN A 89 -5.62 16.54 2.19
N THR A 90 -6.54 16.23 3.10
CA THR A 90 -7.99 16.19 2.85
C THR A 90 -8.61 17.55 2.53
N GLN A 91 -7.86 18.65 2.72
CA GLN A 91 -8.30 20.00 2.36
C GLN A 91 -8.05 20.33 0.88
N ASN A 92 -7.23 19.55 0.17
CA ASN A 92 -7.01 19.73 -1.25
C ASN A 92 -8.06 18.91 -2.05
N PRO A 93 -8.47 19.36 -3.25
CA PRO A 93 -9.58 18.77 -3.99
C PRO A 93 -9.44 17.25 -4.24
N GLU A 94 -8.23 16.80 -4.49
CA GLU A 94 -7.91 15.41 -4.81
C GLU A 94 -6.99 14.80 -3.74
N TYR A 95 -6.93 15.30 -2.51
CA TYR A 95 -6.01 14.78 -1.48
C TYR A 95 -4.52 14.97 -1.81
N GLU A 96 -4.20 15.99 -2.60
CA GLU A 96 -2.81 16.34 -2.92
C GLU A 96 -1.97 16.52 -1.65
N LYS A 97 -0.70 16.14 -1.60
CA LYS A 97 0.09 15.58 -2.72
C LYS A 97 0.14 14.06 -2.72
N LEU A 98 0.40 13.42 -1.57
CA LEU A 98 0.64 11.97 -1.53
C LEU A 98 -0.60 11.18 -1.98
N GLY A 99 -1.81 11.70 -1.78
CA GLY A 99 -3.05 11.04 -2.22
C GLY A 99 -3.15 10.88 -3.75
N GLU A 100 -2.40 11.65 -4.52
CA GLU A 100 -2.54 11.70 -5.98
C GLU A 100 -1.29 11.30 -6.73
N PHE A 101 -1.42 10.35 -7.66
CA PHE A 101 -0.27 9.81 -8.39
C PHE A 101 0.52 10.88 -9.16
N TYR A 102 -0.13 11.93 -9.66
CA TYR A 102 0.55 12.98 -10.42
C TYR A 102 1.38 13.94 -9.54
N LEU A 103 1.19 13.93 -8.22
CA LEU A 103 1.93 14.74 -7.26
C LEU A 103 2.63 13.94 -6.16
N ALA A 104 2.35 12.65 -6.01
CA ALA A 104 2.79 11.87 -4.86
C ALA A 104 4.30 11.93 -4.65
N ALA A 105 5.08 11.79 -5.72
CA ALA A 105 6.54 11.85 -5.66
C ALA A 105 7.12 13.21 -5.24
N LYS A 106 6.31 14.28 -5.22
CA LYS A 106 6.76 15.60 -4.71
C LYS A 106 6.78 15.67 -3.19
N ASP A 107 6.15 14.73 -2.49
CA ASP A 107 6.33 14.55 -1.06
C ASP A 107 7.47 13.55 -0.81
N PRO A 108 8.57 13.93 -0.13
CA PRO A 108 9.69 13.02 0.15
C PRO A 108 9.32 11.70 0.85
N VAL A 109 8.20 11.65 1.59
CA VAL A 109 7.74 10.41 2.26
C VAL A 109 7.32 9.33 1.26
N PHE A 110 6.99 9.70 0.02
CA PHE A 110 6.70 8.79 -1.07
C PHE A 110 7.77 7.71 -1.21
N TYR A 111 9.04 8.11 -1.20
CA TYR A 111 10.16 7.19 -1.38
C TYR A 111 10.32 6.24 -0.20
N ALA A 112 10.10 6.71 1.03
CA ALA A 112 10.13 5.85 2.22
C ALA A 112 8.95 4.86 2.23
N HIS A 113 7.76 5.30 1.82
CA HIS A 113 6.59 4.44 1.66
C HIS A 113 6.86 3.33 0.64
N HIS A 114 7.28 3.69 -0.58
CA HIS A 114 7.59 2.74 -1.65
C HIS A 114 8.78 1.83 -1.34
N SER A 115 9.77 2.30 -0.57
CA SER A 115 10.87 1.44 -0.07
C SER A 115 10.36 0.31 0.83
N ASN A 116 9.33 0.56 1.65
CA ASN A 116 8.75 -0.50 2.48
C ASN A 116 7.84 -1.44 1.67
N ILE A 117 7.21 -0.96 0.59
CA ILE A 117 6.52 -1.82 -0.39
C ILE A 117 7.53 -2.73 -1.11
N ASP A 118 8.66 -2.18 -1.57
CA ASP A 118 9.74 -2.94 -2.19
C ASP A 118 10.31 -4.03 -1.27
N ARG A 119 10.45 -3.74 0.04
CA ARG A 119 10.82 -4.76 1.03
C ARG A 119 9.89 -6.00 1.02
N HIS A 120 8.62 -5.83 0.66
CA HIS A 120 7.68 -6.96 0.57
C HIS A 120 7.92 -7.83 -0.66
N TRP A 121 8.48 -7.25 -1.72
CA TRP A 121 8.91 -7.98 -2.91
C TRP A 121 10.01 -8.99 -2.58
N ASP A 122 10.99 -8.60 -1.77
CA ASP A 122 12.07 -9.49 -1.32
C ASP A 122 11.51 -10.75 -0.64
N ASP A 123 10.51 -10.57 0.23
CA ASP A 123 9.86 -11.69 0.93
C ASP A 123 9.10 -12.61 -0.05
N VAL A 124 8.40 -12.04 -1.04
CA VAL A 124 7.68 -12.80 -2.07
C VAL A 124 8.66 -13.62 -2.92
N TRP A 125 9.77 -13.02 -3.31
CA TRP A 125 10.78 -13.67 -4.13
C TRP A 125 11.49 -14.78 -3.33
N ALA A 126 11.88 -14.53 -2.07
CA ALA A 126 12.42 -15.58 -1.21
C ALA A 126 11.49 -16.81 -1.12
N MET A 127 10.18 -16.58 -0.97
CA MET A 127 9.18 -17.64 -0.88
C MET A 127 8.95 -18.37 -2.21
N ALA A 128 8.89 -17.66 -3.33
CA ALA A 128 8.77 -18.27 -4.65
C ALA A 128 9.97 -19.16 -4.99
N GLY A 129 11.18 -18.76 -4.58
CA GLY A 129 12.39 -19.58 -4.68
C GLY A 129 12.32 -20.86 -3.84
N ALA A 130 11.79 -20.78 -2.62
CA ALA A 130 11.60 -21.95 -1.74
C ALA A 130 10.58 -22.96 -2.29
N GLN A 131 9.45 -22.48 -2.84
CA GLN A 131 8.43 -23.34 -3.45
C GLN A 131 8.95 -24.08 -4.69
N ARG A 132 9.79 -23.44 -5.52
CA ARG A 132 10.44 -24.10 -6.66
C ARG A 132 11.33 -25.25 -6.19
N LYS A 133 12.08 -25.08 -5.10
CA LYS A 133 12.92 -26.16 -4.53
C LYS A 133 12.11 -27.34 -4.00
N GLN A 134 10.91 -27.11 -3.44
CA GLN A 134 10.03 -28.18 -2.96
C GLN A 134 9.33 -28.95 -4.07
N ARG A 135 9.06 -28.34 -5.23
CA ARG A 135 8.44 -29.03 -6.38
C ARG A 135 9.38 -29.97 -7.15
N HIS A 136 10.67 -29.91 -6.87
CA HIS A 136 11.71 -30.74 -7.51
C HIS A 136 12.28 -31.81 -6.57
N GLN A 137 11.63 -32.05 -5.43
CA GLN A 137 11.87 -33.18 -4.52
C GLN A 137 10.65 -34.08 -4.53
#